data_AF-A0AAW6XFC3-F1
#
_entry.id   AF-A0AAW6XFC3-F1
#
_cell.length_a   1.000
_cell.length_b   1.000
_cell.length_c   1.000
_cell.angle_alpha   90.00
_cell.angle_beta   90.00
_cell.angle_gamma   90.00
#
_symmetry.space_group_name_H-M   'P 1'
#
loop_
_entity.id
_entity.type
_entity.pdbx_description
1 polymer ?
#
loop_
_entity_poly.entity_id
_entity_poly.type
_entity_poly.pdbx_seq_one_letter_code
_entity_poly.pdbx_strand_id
1 'polypeptide(L)'
;PGDDLPVIRGSALKALEGEAEWEAKIIELAEALDSYIPEPERAIDKPFLLPIEDVFSISGRGTVVTGRVERGIIKVGEEVEIVGIKDTV
;
A
#
# COMPACT_ATOMS: atom_id res chain seq x y z
N PRO A 1 15.35 -12.11 -16.52
CA PRO A 1 14.65 -10.97 -15.88
C PRO A 1 15.43 -10.26 -14.74
N GLY A 2 16.73 -10.52 -14.56
CA GLY A 2 17.54 -9.87 -13.52
C GLY A 2 18.58 -8.88 -14.03
N ASP A 3 18.91 -8.90 -15.33
CA ASP A 3 20.03 -8.14 -15.89
C ASP A 3 19.71 -6.63 -16.00
N ASP A 4 18.43 -6.28 -16.16
CA ASP A 4 17.96 -4.89 -16.28
C ASP A 4 17.40 -4.32 -14.97
N LEU A 5 17.50 -5.07 -13.87
CA LEU A 5 16.97 -4.63 -12.58
C LEU A 5 17.84 -3.49 -12.02
N PRO A 6 17.26 -2.32 -11.66
CA PRO A 6 18.02 -1.26 -11.03
C PRO A 6 18.52 -1.69 -9.65
N VAL A 7 19.82 -1.55 -9.41
CA VAL A 7 20.47 -1.86 -8.13
C VAL A 7 21.23 -0.62 -7.64
N ILE A 8 20.62 0.12 -6.71
CA ILE A 8 21.22 1.29 -6.09
C ILE A 8 22.06 0.84 -4.88
N ARG A 9 23.34 1.22 -4.86
CA ARG A 9 24.23 0.97 -3.71
C ARG A 9 24.20 2.18 -2.78
N GLY A 10 23.74 1.97 -1.54
CA GLY A 10 23.59 3.03 -0.54
C GLY A 10 23.80 2.55 0.89
N SER A 11 23.57 3.44 1.85
CA SER A 11 23.64 3.17 3.29
C SER A 11 22.45 3.82 3.98
N ALA A 12 21.50 3.00 4.47
CA ALA A 12 20.31 3.51 5.16
C ALA A 12 20.66 4.18 6.49
N LEU A 13 21.67 3.66 7.21
CA LEU A 13 22.12 4.24 8.47
C LEU A 13 22.66 5.66 8.27
N LYS A 14 23.60 5.82 7.33
CA LYS A 14 24.25 7.12 7.07
C LYS A 14 23.28 8.14 6.48
N ALA A 15 22.31 7.69 5.69
CA ALA A 15 21.20 8.54 5.24
C ALA A 15 20.36 9.04 6.44
N LEU A 16 20.03 8.16 7.39
CA LEU A 16 19.30 8.54 8.60
C LEU A 16 20.11 9.47 9.53
N GLU A 17 21.44 9.36 9.50
CA GLU A 17 22.37 10.26 10.18
C GLU A 17 22.53 11.63 9.48
N GLY A 18 21.91 11.83 8.30
CA GLY A 18 21.90 13.10 7.58
C GLY A 18 23.11 13.33 6.68
N GLU A 19 23.86 12.29 6.33
CA GLU A 19 24.96 12.41 5.37
C GLU A 19 24.39 12.53 3.94
N ALA A 20 24.52 13.73 3.33
CA ALA A 20 23.90 14.08 2.05
C ALA A 20 24.20 13.10 0.88
N GLU A 21 25.39 12.50 0.84
CA GLU A 21 25.75 11.49 -0.16
C GLU A 21 24.80 10.28 -0.12
N TRP A 22 24.41 9.85 1.09
CA TRP A 22 23.60 8.66 1.30
C TRP A 22 22.11 8.96 1.25
N GLU A 23 21.69 10.16 1.66
CA GLU A 23 20.33 10.67 1.40
C GLU A 23 20.02 10.69 -0.09
N ALA A 24 20.97 11.16 -0.92
CA ALA A 24 20.82 11.17 -2.38
C ALA A 24 20.58 9.77 -2.96
N LYS A 25 21.12 8.71 -2.34
CA LYS A 25 20.86 7.31 -2.76
C LYS A 25 19.44 6.84 -2.46
N ILE A 26 18.79 7.38 -1.43
CA ILE A 26 17.37 7.09 -1.16
C ILE A 26 16.48 7.78 -2.20
N ILE A 27 16.85 9.01 -2.60
CA ILE A 27 16.16 9.73 -3.68
C ILE A 27 16.32 8.97 -5.01
N GLU A 28 17.54 8.55 -5.35
CA GLU A 28 17.81 7.73 -6.55
C GLU A 28 16.99 6.43 -6.56
N LEU A 29 16.84 5.77 -5.40
CA LEU A 29 15.99 4.60 -5.27
C LEU A 29 14.51 4.95 -5.51
N ALA A 30 14.02 6.07 -4.96
CA ALA A 30 12.64 6.51 -5.18
C ALA A 30 12.36 6.80 -6.67
N GLU A 31 13.29 7.47 -7.36
CA GLU A 31 13.19 7.71 -8.80
C GLU A 31 13.17 6.41 -9.61
N ALA A 32 13.93 5.40 -9.18
CA ALA A 32 13.89 4.08 -9.80
C ALA A 32 12.54 3.38 -9.58
N LEU A 33 11.91 3.55 -8.41
CA LEU A 33 10.55 3.04 -8.18
C LEU A 33 9.55 3.69 -9.16
N ASP A 34 9.62 5.01 -9.33
CA ASP A 34 8.70 5.75 -10.20
C ASP A 34 8.90 5.42 -11.69
N SER A 35 10.14 5.17 -12.12
CA SER A 35 10.47 4.96 -13.54
C SER A 35 10.46 3.50 -13.99
N TYR A 36 10.82 2.56 -13.10
CA TYR A 36 10.95 1.14 -13.45
C TYR A 36 9.66 0.35 -13.20
N ILE A 37 8.89 0.72 -12.16
CA ILE A 37 7.63 0.05 -11.83
C ILE A 37 6.50 0.79 -12.55
N PRO A 38 5.79 0.15 -13.51
CA PRO A 38 4.67 0.81 -14.18
C PRO A 38 3.55 1.12 -13.18
N GLU A 39 2.86 2.24 -13.40
CA GLU A 39 1.71 2.60 -12.58
C GLU A 39 0.63 1.50 -12.69
N PRO A 40 0.19 0.91 -11.56
CA PRO A 40 -0.82 -0.13 -11.60
C PRO A 40 -2.19 0.47 -11.93
N GLU A 41 -2.89 -0.14 -12.88
CA GLU A 41 -4.25 0.27 -13.23
C GLU A 41 -5.21 0.05 -12.04
N ARG A 42 -5.94 1.10 -11.66
CA ARG A 42 -6.89 1.05 -10.54
C ARG A 42 -8.27 0.62 -11.06
N ALA A 43 -8.77 -0.51 -10.56
CA ALA A 43 -10.05 -1.07 -10.98
C ALA A 43 -11.26 -0.38 -10.31
N ILE A 44 -11.42 0.94 -10.52
CA ILE A 44 -12.41 1.77 -9.81
C ILE A 44 -13.86 1.56 -10.30
N ASP A 45 -14.04 1.09 -11.54
CA ASP A 45 -15.37 0.89 -12.14
C ASP A 45 -16.03 -0.45 -11.76
N LYS A 46 -15.34 -1.26 -10.94
CA LYS A 46 -15.86 -2.54 -10.45
C LYS A 46 -16.60 -2.36 -9.11
N PRO A 47 -17.43 -3.31 -8.69
CA PRO A 47 -18.01 -3.29 -7.35
C PRO A 47 -16.93 -3.27 -6.26
N PHE A 48 -17.20 -2.58 -5.15
CA PHE A 48 -16.30 -2.47 -4.02
C PHE A 48 -15.85 -3.85 -3.51
N LEU A 49 -14.56 -3.97 -3.24
CA LEU A 49 -13.98 -5.11 -2.54
C LEU A 49 -12.72 -4.67 -1.79
N LEU A 50 -12.68 -5.00 -0.50
CA LEU A 50 -11.54 -4.75 0.38
C LEU A 50 -11.12 -6.08 1.04
N PRO A 51 -9.93 -6.60 0.72
CA PRO A 51 -9.31 -7.67 1.49
C PRO A 51 -8.96 -7.16 2.89
N ILE A 52 -9.48 -7.82 3.93
CA ILE A 52 -9.21 -7.45 5.32
C ILE A 52 -7.84 -8.01 5.73
N GLU A 53 -6.92 -7.12 6.08
CA GLU A 53 -5.57 -7.43 6.58
C GLU A 53 -5.55 -7.60 8.10
N ASP A 54 -6.21 -6.69 8.83
CA ASP A 54 -6.31 -6.75 10.29
C ASP A 54 -7.59 -6.07 10.81
N VAL A 55 -7.98 -6.41 12.05
CA VAL A 55 -9.22 -5.96 12.71
C VAL A 55 -8.92 -5.40 14.09
N PHE A 56 -9.42 -4.19 14.36
CA PHE A 56 -9.22 -3.48 15.61
C PHE A 56 -10.56 -3.11 16.27
N SER A 57 -10.56 -3.11 17.60
CA SER A 57 -11.66 -2.56 18.41
C SER A 57 -11.20 -1.25 19.04
N ILE A 58 -11.70 -0.12 18.55
CA ILE A 58 -11.30 1.21 19.01
C ILE A 58 -12.38 1.78 19.94
N SER A 59 -12.01 2.07 21.18
CA SER A 59 -12.93 2.65 22.18
C SER A 59 -13.57 3.95 21.66
N GLY A 60 -14.90 4.06 21.74
CA GLY A 60 -15.66 5.22 21.27
C GLY A 60 -15.84 5.32 19.74
N ARG A 61 -15.28 4.39 18.95
CA ARG A 61 -15.40 4.36 17.48
C ARG A 61 -16.00 3.06 16.94
N GLY A 62 -15.78 1.94 17.63
CA GLY A 62 -16.25 0.62 17.22
C GLY A 62 -15.18 -0.22 16.52
N THR A 63 -15.63 -1.24 15.78
CA THR A 63 -14.76 -2.15 15.02
C THR A 63 -14.26 -1.47 13.75
N VAL A 64 -12.96 -1.55 13.49
CA VAL A 64 -12.31 -1.01 12.29
C VAL A 64 -11.51 -2.12 11.63
N VAL A 65 -11.76 -2.35 10.35
CA VAL A 65 -10.94 -3.24 9.50
C VAL A 65 -9.94 -2.41 8.70
N THR A 66 -8.78 -2.98 8.42
CA THR A 66 -7.73 -2.34 7.62
C THR A 66 -7.39 -3.20 6.41
N GLY A 67 -6.95 -2.56 5.34
CA GLY A 67 -6.54 -3.19 4.10
C GLY A 67 -6.48 -2.21 2.93
N ARG A 68 -5.86 -2.62 1.82
CA ARG A 68 -5.91 -1.86 0.56
C ARG A 68 -7.17 -2.25 -0.23
N VAL A 69 -7.99 -1.26 -0.60
CA VAL A 69 -9.11 -1.48 -1.53
C VAL A 69 -8.57 -2.10 -2.82
N GLU A 70 -9.05 -3.30 -3.14
CA GLU A 70 -8.61 -4.03 -4.33
C GLU A 70 -9.31 -3.47 -5.58
N ARG A 71 -10.58 -3.11 -5.45
CA ARG A 71 -11.39 -2.58 -6.55
C ARG A 71 -12.61 -1.79 -6.04
N GLY A 72 -13.16 -0.98 -6.94
CA GLY A 72 -14.33 -0.15 -6.67
C GLY A 72 -14.07 1.01 -5.73
N ILE A 73 -15.16 1.62 -5.27
CA ILE A 73 -15.18 2.78 -4.38
C ILE A 73 -16.22 2.49 -3.30
N ILE A 74 -15.91 2.85 -2.05
CA ILE A 74 -16.85 2.84 -0.93
C ILE A 74 -16.97 4.26 -0.38
N LYS A 75 -18.20 4.67 -0.08
CA LYS A 75 -18.49 5.95 0.59
C LYS A 75 -19.01 5.68 2.00
N VAL A 76 -18.84 6.67 2.86
CA VAL A 76 -19.38 6.61 4.23
C VAL A 76 -20.89 6.46 4.18
N GLY A 77 -21.42 5.46 4.89
CA GLY A 77 -22.85 5.17 4.98
C GLY A 77 -23.38 4.20 3.92
N GLU A 78 -22.56 3.76 2.97
CA GLU A 78 -22.92 2.65 2.08
C GLU A 78 -22.89 1.32 2.85
N GLU A 79 -23.90 0.49 2.60
CA GLU A 79 -23.96 -0.85 3.17
C GLU A 79 -22.94 -1.77 2.48
N VAL A 80 -22.40 -2.72 3.25
CA VAL A 80 -21.40 -3.69 2.78
C VAL A 80 -21.70 -5.05 3.39
N GLU A 81 -21.21 -6.10 2.74
CA GLU A 81 -21.23 -7.47 3.26
C GLU A 81 -19.82 -7.91 3.64
N ILE A 82 -19.67 -8.59 4.79
CA ILE A 82 -18.41 -9.22 5.18
C ILE A 82 -18.45 -10.69 4.74
N VAL A 83 -17.81 -10.97 3.60
CA VAL A 83 -17.78 -12.30 2.98
C VAL A 83 -16.45 -12.99 3.26
N GLY A 84 -16.48 -14.27 3.66
CA GLY A 84 -15.25 -15.03 3.88
C GLY A 84 -15.48 -16.39 4.53
N ILE A 85 -14.63 -16.74 5.49
CA ILE A 85 -14.57 -18.05 6.15
C ILE A 85 -15.86 -18.37 6.95
N LYS A 86 -16.55 -17.34 7.44
CA LYS A 86 -17.80 -17.46 8.19
C LYS A 86 -18.99 -17.02 7.33
N ASP A 87 -20.20 -17.32 7.81
CA ASP A 87 -21.43 -16.85 7.20
C ASP A 87 -21.39 -15.34 6.97
N THR A 88 -21.88 -14.94 5.80
CA THR A 88 -21.92 -13.53 5.39
C THR A 88 -22.85 -12.75 6.29
N VAL A 89 -22.38 -11.57 6.74
CA VAL A 89 -23.09 -10.62 7.60
C VAL A 89 -23.02 -9.22 7.06
#